data_AF-A0A2D8BWS0-F1
#
_entry.id   AF-A0A2D8BWS0-F1
#
_cell.length_a   1.000
_cell.length_b   1.000
_cell.length_c   1.000
_cell.angle_alpha   90.00
_cell.angle_beta   90.00
_cell.angle_gamma   90.00
#
_symmetry.space_group_name_H-M   'P 1'
#
loop_
_entity.id
_entity.type
_entity.pdbx_description
1 polymer ?
#
loop_
_entity_poly.entity_id
_entity_poly.type
_entity_poly.pdbx_seq_one_letter_code
_entity_poly.pdbx_strand_id
1 'polypeptide(L)'
;MKHALLAVSALGLALSTAASASVPPPPPGPPPGLPESYEGYATDSLWYAYLFWVRGETVTRREAAYEALRLPGYSSDETAWRTELDGPRYEAVSWWIPHGNLFAFEWVCPVSAGYGDNPEGCLWRYRSAFFTTDAQAVHAIAYDTFDGAAFAARLREQGVAPEAVDRNYRSGFGQQAVVHARLDAMIQTRDVREDTCPGVRDGVEALAAISLPLSPYGPPAGTPPPPPPAPPSGDTQTLIIPTGFYPDMDVTVTIESNGAGSMRTLMEALVGPVNDCIAATQD
;
A
#
# COMPACT_ATOMS: atom_id res chain seq x y z
N MET A 1 66.97 1.90 -0.89
CA MET A 1 65.88 1.19 -1.58
C MET A 1 64.60 1.93 -1.20
N LYS A 2 64.07 2.83 -2.05
CA LYS A 2 63.25 2.60 -3.26
C LYS A 2 61.76 2.40 -2.92
N HIS A 3 60.97 3.43 -3.27
CA HIS A 3 59.54 3.49 -3.64
C HIS A 3 58.55 3.55 -2.45
N ALA A 4 57.83 4.64 -2.13
CA ALA A 4 56.91 5.52 -2.89
C ALA A 4 55.64 4.80 -3.38
N LEU A 5 54.48 5.14 -2.80
CA LEU A 5 53.12 5.08 -3.38
C LEU A 5 52.14 5.72 -2.36
N LEU A 6 51.80 7.01 -2.50
CA LEU A 6 50.62 7.54 -3.22
C LEU A 6 49.29 6.98 -2.70
N ALA A 7 48.70 7.67 -1.71
CA ALA A 7 47.27 7.60 -1.43
C ALA A 7 46.57 8.64 -2.31
N VAL A 8 45.91 8.17 -3.36
CA VAL A 8 45.13 8.97 -4.31
C VAL A 8 43.71 8.39 -4.37
N SER A 9 42.73 9.30 -4.26
CA SER A 9 41.32 9.15 -4.65
C SER A 9 40.43 8.29 -3.72
N ALA A 10 39.16 8.61 -3.48
CA ALA A 10 38.26 9.43 -4.29
C ALA A 10 37.31 10.24 -3.39
N LEU A 11 37.28 11.55 -3.64
CA LEU A 11 36.19 12.43 -3.22
C LEU A 11 34.99 12.10 -4.12
N GLY A 12 34.14 11.17 -3.67
CA GLY A 12 32.87 10.89 -4.33
C GLY A 12 31.91 12.04 -4.06
N LEU A 13 31.92 13.06 -4.91
CA LEU A 13 30.83 14.03 -5.02
C LEU A 13 29.57 13.26 -5.43
N ALA A 14 28.75 12.90 -4.45
CA ALA A 14 27.36 12.52 -4.69
C ALA A 14 26.65 13.77 -5.22
N LEU A 15 26.47 13.82 -6.54
CA LEU A 15 25.55 14.71 -7.21
C LEU A 15 24.15 14.39 -6.69
N SER A 16 23.71 15.16 -5.70
CA SER A 16 22.32 15.23 -5.28
C SER A 16 21.50 15.78 -6.44
N THR A 17 21.04 14.90 -7.34
CA THR A 17 20.00 15.26 -8.30
C THR A 17 18.78 15.64 -7.48
N ALA A 18 18.51 16.95 -7.39
CA ALA A 18 17.27 17.49 -6.89
C ALA A 18 16.16 16.98 -7.82
N ALA A 19 15.59 15.81 -7.50
CA ALA A 19 14.35 15.36 -8.08
C ALA A 19 13.29 16.33 -7.57
N SER A 20 12.95 17.33 -8.40
CA SER A 20 11.80 18.19 -8.17
C SER A 20 10.60 17.29 -7.85
N ALA A 21 9.89 17.59 -6.76
CA ALA A 21 8.59 17.02 -6.47
C ALA A 21 7.67 17.32 -7.67
N SER A 22 7.61 16.39 -8.62
CA SER A 22 6.82 16.57 -9.83
C SER A 22 5.36 16.54 -9.42
N VAL A 23 4.66 17.65 -9.61
CA VAL A 23 3.20 17.70 -9.59
C VAL A 23 2.69 16.50 -10.40
N PRO A 24 1.75 15.70 -9.88
CA PRO A 24 1.23 14.55 -10.62
C PRO A 24 0.80 14.99 -12.02
N PRO A 25 1.06 14.20 -13.07
CA PRO A 25 0.58 14.54 -14.40
C PRO A 25 -0.94 14.73 -14.34
N PRO A 26 -1.49 15.70 -15.08
CA PRO A 26 -2.93 15.89 -15.12
C PRO A 26 -3.61 14.58 -15.56
N PRO A 27 -4.82 14.29 -15.04
CA PRO A 27 -5.57 13.11 -15.49
C PRO A 27 -5.78 13.18 -17.01
N PRO A 28 -5.77 12.03 -17.71
CA PRO A 28 -6.06 12.00 -19.14
C PRO A 28 -7.46 12.53 -19.42
N GLY A 29 -7.61 13.23 -20.55
CA GLY A 29 -8.91 13.67 -21.05
C GLY A 29 -9.78 12.50 -21.54
N PRO A 30 -11.06 12.76 -21.86
CA PRO A 30 -11.97 11.75 -22.37
C PRO A 30 -11.52 11.18 -23.73
N PRO A 31 -12.02 10.00 -24.12
CA PRO A 31 -11.85 9.47 -25.47
C PRO A 31 -12.20 10.52 -26.54
N PRO A 32 -11.42 10.63 -27.62
CA PRO A 32 -11.70 11.58 -28.69
C PRO A 32 -12.98 11.17 -29.44
N GLY A 33 -13.69 12.17 -29.98
CA GLY A 33 -14.87 11.94 -30.84
C GLY A 33 -16.17 11.64 -30.10
N LEU A 34 -16.18 11.72 -28.76
CA LEU A 34 -17.41 11.67 -27.98
C LEU A 34 -18.23 12.96 -28.15
N PRO A 35 -19.58 12.90 -28.05
CA PRO A 35 -20.41 14.09 -28.01
C PRO A 35 -20.07 14.97 -26.80
N GLU A 36 -20.41 16.26 -26.84
CA GLU A 36 -20.19 17.18 -25.72
C GLU A 36 -21.00 16.81 -24.47
N SER A 37 -22.17 16.18 -24.65
CA SER A 37 -23.03 15.74 -23.56
C SER A 37 -23.88 14.52 -23.91
N TYR A 38 -24.37 13.83 -22.88
CA TYR A 38 -25.33 12.74 -22.95
C TYR A 38 -26.53 13.09 -22.07
N GLU A 39 -27.72 13.28 -22.63
CA GLU A 39 -28.94 13.62 -21.86
C GLU A 39 -28.77 14.79 -20.87
N GLY A 40 -27.96 15.81 -21.23
CA GLY A 40 -27.67 16.97 -20.38
C GLY A 40 -26.47 16.80 -19.43
N TYR A 41 -25.93 15.59 -19.28
CA TYR A 41 -24.69 15.33 -18.55
C TYR A 41 -23.50 15.68 -19.44
N ALA A 42 -22.65 16.61 -19.00
CA ALA A 42 -21.42 16.96 -19.71
C ALA A 42 -20.46 15.75 -19.77
N THR A 43 -19.93 15.46 -20.97
CA THR A 43 -19.04 14.31 -21.18
C THR A 43 -17.78 14.39 -20.33
N ASP A 44 -17.17 15.57 -20.20
CA ASP A 44 -16.00 15.77 -19.36
C ASP A 44 -16.30 15.43 -17.90
N SER A 45 -17.44 15.89 -17.37
CA SER A 45 -17.84 15.60 -16.00
C SER A 45 -18.05 14.10 -15.79
N LEU A 46 -18.78 13.43 -16.69
CA LEU A 46 -18.98 11.97 -16.64
C LEU A 46 -17.66 11.21 -16.71
N TRP A 47 -16.76 11.60 -17.62
CA TRP A 47 -15.46 10.99 -17.78
C TRP A 47 -14.61 11.09 -16.53
N TYR A 48 -14.43 12.29 -15.97
CA TYR A 48 -13.60 12.46 -14.78
C TYR A 48 -14.23 11.82 -13.56
N ALA A 49 -15.55 11.93 -13.39
CA ALA A 49 -16.26 11.24 -12.32
C ALA A 49 -16.04 9.72 -12.39
N TYR A 50 -16.17 9.13 -13.59
CA TYR A 50 -15.93 7.70 -13.82
C TYR A 50 -14.47 7.30 -13.61
N LEU A 51 -13.52 8.03 -14.21
CA LEU A 51 -12.09 7.76 -14.07
C LEU A 51 -11.66 7.76 -12.60
N PHE A 52 -12.10 8.76 -11.83
CA PHE A 52 -11.77 8.83 -10.42
C PHE A 52 -12.52 7.80 -9.57
N TRP A 53 -13.74 7.40 -9.97
CA TRP A 53 -14.40 6.25 -9.38
C TRP A 53 -13.58 4.97 -9.58
N VAL A 54 -13.15 4.65 -10.81
CA VAL A 54 -12.28 3.49 -11.10
C VAL A 54 -10.99 3.53 -10.28
N ARG A 55 -10.37 4.70 -10.13
CA ARG A 55 -9.20 4.88 -9.25
C ARG A 55 -9.54 4.62 -7.79
N GLY A 56 -10.67 5.12 -7.30
CA GLY A 56 -11.12 4.87 -5.93
C GLY A 56 -11.37 3.39 -5.65
N GLU A 57 -11.93 2.67 -6.63
CA GLU A 57 -12.14 1.22 -6.52
C GLU A 57 -10.83 0.46 -6.31
N THR A 58 -9.67 0.96 -6.76
CA THR A 58 -8.38 0.29 -6.47
C THR A 58 -8.14 0.13 -4.97
N VAL A 59 -8.52 1.12 -4.16
CA VAL A 59 -8.38 1.06 -2.69
C VAL A 59 -9.29 -0.02 -2.15
N THR A 60 -10.58 0.03 -2.49
CA THR A 60 -11.59 -0.95 -2.07
C THR A 60 -11.23 -2.38 -2.47
N ARG A 61 -10.73 -2.59 -3.69
CA ARG A 61 -10.34 -3.92 -4.17
C ARG A 61 -9.10 -4.45 -3.45
N ARG A 62 -8.09 -3.60 -3.22
CA ARG A 62 -6.90 -3.97 -2.45
C ARG A 62 -7.23 -4.32 -1.00
N GLU A 63 -8.07 -3.51 -0.35
CA GLU A 63 -8.55 -3.79 1.02
C GLU A 63 -9.30 -5.12 1.08
N ALA A 64 -10.20 -5.38 0.13
CA ALA A 64 -10.92 -6.65 0.06
C ALA A 64 -9.97 -7.84 -0.11
N ALA A 65 -8.98 -7.74 -1.00
CA ALA A 65 -7.98 -8.79 -1.21
C ALA A 65 -7.09 -9.00 0.04
N TYR A 66 -6.72 -7.91 0.71
CA TYR A 66 -5.93 -7.96 1.95
C TYR A 66 -6.70 -8.62 3.10
N GLU A 67 -7.97 -8.24 3.30
CA GLU A 67 -8.82 -8.83 4.35
C GLU A 67 -9.23 -10.26 4.03
N ALA A 68 -9.30 -10.67 2.75
CA ALA A 68 -9.51 -12.06 2.37
C ALA A 68 -8.36 -12.99 2.82
N LEU A 69 -7.17 -12.45 3.09
CA LEU A 69 -6.06 -13.20 3.68
C LEU A 69 -6.16 -13.30 5.21
N ARG A 70 -7.07 -12.60 5.87
CA ARG A 70 -7.11 -12.59 7.33
C ARG A 70 -7.50 -13.98 7.87
N LEU A 71 -6.70 -14.51 8.78
CA LEU A 71 -7.07 -15.71 9.52
C LEU A 71 -8.06 -15.35 10.65
N PRO A 72 -8.98 -16.25 11.00
CA PRO A 72 -9.89 -15.98 12.09
C PRO A 72 -9.14 -16.00 13.43
N GLY A 73 -9.62 -15.25 14.43
CA GLY A 73 -9.09 -15.38 15.80
C GLY A 73 -9.50 -16.69 16.49
N TYR A 74 -10.56 -17.34 15.99
CA TYR A 74 -11.09 -18.59 16.50
C TYR A 74 -11.54 -19.50 15.35
N SER A 75 -11.25 -20.79 15.45
CA SER A 75 -11.76 -21.83 14.56
C SER A 75 -12.01 -23.12 15.33
N SER A 76 -13.05 -23.86 14.94
CA SER A 76 -13.33 -25.23 15.43
C SER A 76 -12.68 -26.31 14.58
N ASP A 77 -12.04 -25.95 13.46
CA ASP A 77 -11.23 -26.86 12.65
C ASP A 77 -9.83 -26.98 13.25
N GLU A 78 -9.51 -28.14 13.81
CA GLU A 78 -8.21 -28.43 14.44
C GLU A 78 -7.02 -28.34 13.47
N THR A 79 -7.27 -28.42 12.15
CA THR A 79 -6.23 -28.30 11.12
C THR A 79 -6.00 -26.86 10.65
N ALA A 80 -6.89 -25.94 11.05
CA ALA A 80 -6.79 -24.54 10.67
C ALA A 80 -5.70 -23.80 11.45
N TRP A 81 -5.32 -22.64 10.90
CA TRP A 81 -4.52 -21.64 11.59
C TRP A 81 -5.39 -20.48 12.03
N ARG A 82 -4.98 -19.80 13.10
CA ARG A 82 -5.67 -18.65 13.67
C ARG A 82 -4.70 -17.53 14.01
N THR A 83 -5.19 -16.31 13.99
CA THR A 83 -4.43 -15.15 14.49
C THR A 83 -4.54 -15.12 16.02
N GLU A 84 -3.40 -15.21 16.71
CA GLU A 84 -3.29 -15.06 18.17
C GLU A 84 -3.05 -13.60 18.53
N LEU A 85 -2.10 -12.95 17.86
CA LEU A 85 -1.73 -11.57 18.11
C LEU A 85 -1.56 -10.80 16.80
N ASP A 86 -2.22 -9.64 16.72
CA ASP A 86 -1.96 -8.67 15.65
C ASP A 86 -0.56 -8.06 15.87
N GLY A 87 0.27 -8.02 14.84
CA GLY A 87 1.57 -7.36 14.84
C GLY A 87 1.56 -6.03 14.09
N PRO A 88 2.74 -5.52 13.72
CA PRO A 88 2.86 -4.30 12.91
C PRO A 88 2.06 -4.38 11.62
N ARG A 89 1.24 -3.36 11.36
CA ARG A 89 0.47 -3.24 10.12
C ARG A 89 0.71 -1.91 9.45
N TYR A 90 0.80 -1.93 8.13
CA TYR A 90 1.07 -0.77 7.32
C TYR A 90 0.01 -0.61 6.25
N GLU A 91 -0.38 0.64 6.06
CA GLU A 91 -1.29 1.07 5.02
C GLU A 91 -0.69 2.26 4.27
N ALA A 92 -0.46 2.08 2.97
CA ALA A 92 -0.23 3.18 2.04
C ALA A 92 -1.43 3.31 1.11
N VAL A 93 -2.09 4.47 1.14
CA VAL A 93 -3.19 4.79 0.24
C VAL A 93 -2.73 5.89 -0.71
N SER A 94 -2.92 5.66 -2.01
CA SER A 94 -2.80 6.68 -3.05
C SER A 94 -4.08 6.67 -3.88
N TRP A 95 -4.69 7.84 -4.03
CA TRP A 95 -5.82 8.09 -4.90
C TRP A 95 -5.39 8.41 -6.33
N TRP A 96 -4.09 8.62 -6.55
CA TRP A 96 -3.52 8.97 -7.84
C TRP A 96 -3.06 7.77 -8.65
N ILE A 97 -2.54 6.73 -7.99
CA ILE A 97 -1.84 5.62 -8.66
C ILE A 97 -2.03 4.34 -7.84
N PRO A 98 -2.06 3.13 -8.45
CA PRO A 98 -2.07 1.83 -7.75
C PRO A 98 -0.95 1.57 -6.73
N HIS A 99 -0.06 2.53 -6.45
CA HIS A 99 1.11 2.38 -5.57
C HIS A 99 0.82 2.12 -4.10
N GLY A 100 -0.45 2.15 -3.68
CA GLY A 100 -0.77 1.79 -2.32
C GLY A 100 -0.51 0.30 -2.05
N ASN A 101 -0.08 0.03 -0.83
CA ASN A 101 0.30 -1.30 -0.36
C ASN A 101 -0.29 -1.48 1.04
N LEU A 102 -0.90 -2.64 1.28
CA LEU A 102 -1.36 -3.04 2.61
C LEU A 102 -0.56 -4.26 3.03
N PHE A 103 -0.01 -4.25 4.24
CA PHE A 103 0.58 -5.44 4.82
C PHE A 103 0.43 -5.50 6.33
N ALA A 104 0.50 -6.71 6.88
CA ALA A 104 0.64 -6.91 8.32
C ALA A 104 1.51 -8.12 8.62
N PHE A 105 2.11 -8.05 9.81
CA PHE A 105 2.67 -9.18 10.51
C PHE A 105 1.67 -9.67 11.55
N GLU A 106 1.50 -10.97 11.67
CA GLU A 106 0.56 -11.60 12.61
C GLU A 106 1.28 -12.77 13.28
N TRP A 107 1.11 -12.90 14.60
CA TRP A 107 1.49 -14.11 15.30
C TRP A 107 0.34 -15.10 15.15
N VAL A 108 0.60 -16.19 14.44
CA VAL A 108 -0.43 -17.18 14.09
C VAL A 108 -0.10 -18.51 14.73
N CYS A 109 -1.14 -19.22 15.17
CA CYS A 109 -1.00 -20.51 15.84
C CYS A 109 -1.86 -21.56 15.13
N PRO A 110 -1.43 -22.82 15.07
CA PRO A 110 -2.33 -23.89 14.67
C PRO A 110 -3.40 -24.05 15.76
N VAL A 111 -4.65 -24.32 15.35
CA VAL A 111 -5.76 -24.52 16.31
C VAL A 111 -5.46 -25.68 17.27
N SER A 112 -4.73 -26.70 16.80
CA SER A 112 -4.27 -27.83 17.60
C SER A 112 -3.37 -27.45 18.79
N ALA A 113 -2.77 -26.26 18.81
CA ALA A 113 -1.99 -25.76 19.94
C ALA A 113 -2.87 -25.27 21.12
N GLY A 114 -4.20 -25.20 20.93
CA GLY A 114 -5.13 -24.68 21.92
C GLY A 114 -5.15 -23.15 22.00
N TYR A 115 -5.80 -22.62 23.04
CA TYR A 115 -6.06 -21.19 23.27
C TYR A 115 -5.54 -20.78 24.65
N GLY A 116 -4.22 -20.79 24.85
CA GLY A 116 -3.56 -20.37 26.08
C GLY A 116 -2.51 -19.28 25.82
N ASP A 117 -1.90 -18.77 26.89
CA ASP A 117 -1.04 -17.57 26.84
C ASP A 117 0.27 -17.73 26.05
N ASN A 118 0.66 -18.97 25.70
CA ASN A 118 1.83 -19.24 24.88
C ASN A 118 1.69 -20.60 24.16
N PRO A 119 0.83 -20.70 23.13
CA PRO A 119 0.62 -21.97 22.45
C PRO A 119 1.91 -22.41 21.74
N GLU A 120 2.28 -23.68 21.86
CA GLU A 120 3.44 -24.20 21.13
C GLU A 120 3.16 -24.24 19.62
N GLY A 121 4.19 -23.98 18.81
CA GLY A 121 4.07 -24.06 17.35
C GLY A 121 3.45 -22.83 16.68
N CYS A 122 3.27 -21.73 17.40
CA CYS A 122 2.97 -20.44 16.79
C CYS A 122 4.16 -19.87 16.01
N LEU A 123 3.86 -19.10 14.97
CA LEU A 123 4.81 -18.58 13.99
C LEU A 123 4.42 -17.15 13.62
N TRP A 124 5.39 -16.31 13.23
CA TRP A 124 5.03 -15.08 12.52
C TRP A 124 4.61 -15.39 11.10
N ARG A 125 3.64 -14.61 10.64
CA ARG A 125 3.10 -14.58 9.30
C ARG A 125 3.15 -13.16 8.76
N TYR A 126 3.56 -13.02 7.51
CA TYR A 126 3.43 -11.80 6.74
C TYR A 126 2.34 -11.97 5.70
N ARG A 127 1.38 -11.04 5.67
CA ARG A 127 0.41 -10.94 4.57
C ARG A 127 0.43 -9.56 3.96
N SER A 128 0.24 -9.50 2.64
CA SER A 128 0.13 -8.23 1.91
C SER A 128 -0.79 -8.32 0.71
N ALA A 129 -1.35 -7.18 0.31
CA ALA A 129 -2.00 -7.02 -0.98
C ALA A 129 -1.58 -5.69 -1.62
N PHE A 130 -1.21 -5.75 -2.90
CA PHE A 130 -0.77 -4.60 -3.67
C PHE A 130 -1.04 -4.80 -5.16
N PHE A 131 -0.99 -3.73 -5.93
CA PHE A 131 -1.04 -3.82 -7.38
C PHE A 131 0.38 -3.85 -7.94
N THR A 132 0.63 -4.70 -8.94
CA THR A 132 1.91 -4.70 -9.70
C THR A 132 1.87 -3.88 -10.98
N THR A 133 0.77 -3.15 -11.18
CA THR A 133 0.51 -2.45 -12.42
C THR A 133 0.85 -0.97 -12.33
N ASP A 134 1.10 -0.34 -13.48
CA ASP A 134 1.26 1.11 -13.56
C ASP A 134 -0.09 1.85 -13.62
N ALA A 135 -0.03 3.19 -13.55
CA ALA A 135 -1.21 4.03 -13.66
C ALA A 135 -1.96 3.87 -15.00
N GLN A 136 -1.24 3.55 -16.08
CA GLN A 136 -1.79 3.47 -17.43
C GLN A 136 -2.73 2.28 -17.57
N ALA A 137 -2.42 1.14 -16.94
CA ALA A 137 -3.31 -0.01 -16.94
C ALA A 137 -4.66 0.29 -16.25
N VAL A 138 -4.66 1.05 -15.14
CA VAL A 138 -5.90 1.49 -14.47
C VAL A 138 -6.66 2.48 -15.35
N HIS A 139 -5.96 3.39 -16.03
CA HIS A 139 -6.59 4.32 -16.98
C HIS A 139 -7.20 3.59 -18.17
N ALA A 140 -6.53 2.53 -18.66
CA ALA A 140 -7.05 1.69 -19.74
C ALA A 140 -8.37 1.02 -19.33
N ILE A 141 -8.52 0.58 -18.07
CA ILE A 141 -9.81 0.08 -17.57
C ILE A 141 -10.90 1.14 -17.74
N ALA A 142 -10.66 2.36 -17.25
CA ALA A 142 -11.62 3.45 -17.36
C ALA A 142 -11.93 3.79 -18.83
N TYR A 143 -10.92 3.82 -19.68
CA TYR A 143 -11.06 4.12 -21.10
C TYR A 143 -11.88 3.07 -21.84
N ASP A 144 -11.54 1.78 -21.69
CA ASP A 144 -12.19 0.67 -22.39
C ASP A 144 -13.63 0.44 -21.96
N THR A 145 -13.98 0.85 -20.74
CA THR A 145 -15.29 0.58 -20.13
C THR A 145 -16.19 1.82 -20.06
N PHE A 146 -15.72 2.96 -20.59
CA PHE A 146 -16.50 4.18 -20.60
C PHE A 146 -17.67 4.08 -21.58
N ASP A 147 -18.89 4.19 -21.07
CA ASP A 147 -20.12 4.27 -21.85
C ASP A 147 -20.96 5.44 -21.33
N GLY A 148 -20.70 6.63 -21.87
CA GLY A 148 -21.35 7.86 -21.43
C GLY A 148 -22.88 7.83 -21.56
N ALA A 149 -23.41 7.14 -22.58
CA ALA A 149 -24.85 7.02 -22.78
C ALA A 149 -25.48 6.10 -21.72
N ALA A 150 -24.89 4.93 -21.46
CA ALA A 150 -25.35 4.04 -20.41
C ALA A 150 -25.22 4.66 -19.02
N PHE A 151 -24.14 5.42 -18.76
CA PHE A 151 -23.95 6.13 -17.49
C PHE A 151 -25.01 7.20 -17.28
N ALA A 152 -25.26 8.05 -18.27
CA ALA A 152 -26.30 9.09 -18.19
C ALA A 152 -27.69 8.48 -17.94
N ALA A 153 -28.04 7.42 -18.67
CA ALA A 153 -29.32 6.72 -18.50
C ALA A 153 -29.46 6.16 -17.07
N ARG A 154 -28.41 5.49 -16.55
CA ARG A 154 -28.43 4.90 -15.21
C ARG A 154 -28.48 5.95 -14.10
N LEU A 155 -27.75 7.06 -14.25
CA LEU A 155 -27.78 8.17 -13.29
C LEU A 155 -29.16 8.83 -13.25
N ARG A 156 -29.78 9.02 -14.43
CA ARG A 156 -31.16 9.51 -14.54
C ARG A 156 -32.15 8.55 -13.88
N GLU A 157 -32.03 7.24 -14.09
CA GLU A 157 -32.86 6.23 -13.42
C GLU A 157 -32.72 6.25 -11.89
N GLN A 158 -31.53 6.58 -11.38
CA GLN A 158 -31.26 6.77 -9.95
C GLN A 158 -31.73 8.13 -9.41
N GLY A 159 -32.29 9.00 -10.27
CA GLY A 159 -32.74 10.33 -9.88
C GLY A 159 -31.60 11.32 -9.62
N VAL A 160 -30.39 11.05 -10.12
CA VAL A 160 -29.25 11.98 -10.06
C VAL A 160 -29.45 13.04 -11.15
N ALA A 161 -29.30 14.32 -10.81
CA ALA A 161 -29.40 15.39 -11.79
C ALA A 161 -28.04 15.65 -12.48
N PRO A 162 -28.00 16.11 -13.74
CA PRO A 162 -26.74 16.36 -14.46
C PRO A 162 -25.76 17.27 -13.72
N GLU A 163 -26.24 18.34 -13.09
CA GLU A 163 -25.46 19.30 -12.33
C GLU A 163 -24.85 18.72 -11.03
N ALA A 164 -25.38 17.59 -10.54
CA ALA A 164 -24.84 16.89 -9.38
C ALA A 164 -23.65 15.99 -9.74
N VAL A 165 -23.44 15.69 -11.03
CA VAL A 165 -22.33 14.88 -11.50
C VAL A 165 -21.17 15.81 -11.84
N ASP A 166 -20.39 16.13 -10.83
CA ASP A 166 -19.13 16.86 -10.98
C ASP A 166 -17.94 15.87 -11.02
N ARG A 167 -16.73 16.42 -11.17
CA ARG A 167 -15.49 15.63 -11.12
C ARG A 167 -15.28 14.87 -9.80
N ASN A 168 -16.03 15.14 -8.74
CA ASN A 168 -15.94 14.52 -7.42
C ASN A 168 -17.02 13.46 -7.19
N TYR A 169 -17.92 13.25 -8.14
CA TYR A 169 -18.93 12.19 -8.09
C TYR A 169 -18.27 10.80 -8.25
N ARG A 170 -18.66 9.81 -7.43
CA ARG A 170 -17.93 8.52 -7.26
C ARG A 170 -18.83 7.29 -7.18
N SER A 171 -20.03 7.29 -7.73
CA SER A 171 -20.93 6.14 -7.57
C SER A 171 -21.86 5.95 -8.76
N GLY A 172 -22.70 4.91 -8.73
CA GLY A 172 -23.85 4.82 -9.65
C GLY A 172 -23.59 4.39 -11.10
N PHE A 173 -22.34 4.27 -11.57
CA PHE A 173 -22.00 4.02 -12.99
C PHE A 173 -22.38 2.64 -13.56
N GLY A 174 -22.58 1.64 -12.69
CA GLY A 174 -23.10 0.34 -13.12
C GLY A 174 -22.12 -0.62 -13.78
N GLN A 175 -20.83 -0.28 -13.78
CA GLN A 175 -19.76 -1.13 -14.29
C GLN A 175 -18.99 -1.84 -13.17
N GLN A 176 -19.54 -1.89 -11.93
CA GLN A 176 -18.85 -2.45 -10.77
C GLN A 176 -18.26 -3.83 -11.08
N ALA A 177 -19.07 -4.78 -11.55
CA ALA A 177 -18.63 -6.15 -11.77
C ALA A 177 -17.48 -6.26 -12.80
N VAL A 178 -17.56 -5.50 -13.91
CA VAL A 178 -16.54 -5.52 -14.97
C VAL A 178 -15.25 -4.86 -14.48
N VAL A 179 -15.35 -3.70 -13.84
CA VAL A 179 -14.18 -2.98 -13.31
C VAL A 179 -13.51 -3.77 -12.18
N HIS A 180 -14.29 -4.34 -11.26
CA HIS A 180 -13.77 -5.17 -10.16
C HIS A 180 -13.03 -6.38 -10.69
N ALA A 181 -13.60 -7.12 -11.64
CA ALA A 181 -12.93 -8.29 -12.21
C ALA A 181 -11.57 -7.93 -12.87
N ARG A 182 -11.49 -6.78 -13.57
CA ARG A 182 -10.22 -6.32 -14.18
C ARG A 182 -9.21 -5.86 -13.13
N LEU A 183 -9.65 -5.18 -12.08
CA LEU A 183 -8.79 -4.74 -10.98
C LEU A 183 -8.27 -5.92 -10.18
N ASP A 184 -9.13 -6.88 -9.84
CA ASP A 184 -8.77 -8.08 -9.07
C ASP A 184 -7.68 -8.90 -9.77
N ALA A 185 -7.73 -8.98 -11.11
CA ALA A 185 -6.71 -9.67 -11.91
C ALA A 185 -5.32 -8.99 -11.87
N MET A 186 -5.23 -7.74 -11.41
CA MET A 186 -3.98 -6.98 -11.27
C MET A 186 -3.44 -6.96 -9.83
N ILE A 187 -4.23 -7.43 -8.86
CA ILE A 187 -3.81 -7.50 -7.46
C ILE A 187 -2.91 -8.71 -7.28
N GLN A 188 -1.77 -8.48 -6.63
CA GLN A 188 -0.95 -9.54 -6.08
C GLN A 188 -1.15 -9.60 -4.57
N THR A 189 -1.29 -10.81 -4.08
CA THR A 189 -1.27 -11.11 -2.66
C THR A 189 0.01 -11.86 -2.31
N ARG A 190 0.50 -11.63 -1.10
CA ARG A 190 1.55 -12.47 -0.50
C ARG A 190 1.07 -12.92 0.85
N ASP A 191 1.33 -14.17 1.17
CA ASP A 191 0.97 -14.81 2.41
C ASP A 191 2.04 -15.85 2.72
N VAL A 192 2.96 -15.50 3.61
CA VAL A 192 4.12 -16.32 3.93
C VAL A 192 4.32 -16.38 5.44
N ARG A 193 4.79 -17.53 5.92
CA ARG A 193 5.08 -17.77 7.34
C ARG A 193 6.57 -17.96 7.55
N GLU A 194 7.05 -17.71 8.76
CA GLU A 194 8.48 -17.76 9.07
C GLU A 194 9.13 -19.15 8.87
N ASP A 195 8.37 -20.23 8.95
CA ASP A 195 8.82 -21.60 8.65
C ASP A 195 9.19 -21.79 7.17
N THR A 196 8.48 -21.08 6.29
CA THR A 196 8.73 -21.05 4.84
C THR A 196 9.62 -19.89 4.43
N CYS A 197 9.67 -18.84 5.24
CA CYS A 197 10.36 -17.60 4.92
C CYS A 197 10.92 -16.93 6.19
N PRO A 198 12.15 -17.26 6.62
CA PRO A 198 12.74 -16.73 7.86
C PRO A 198 12.77 -15.19 7.94
N GLY A 199 12.82 -14.51 6.80
CA GLY A 199 12.76 -13.05 6.70
C GLY A 199 11.51 -12.43 7.36
N VAL A 200 10.44 -13.19 7.55
CA VAL A 200 9.26 -12.74 8.32
C VAL A 200 9.62 -12.47 9.78
N ARG A 201 10.36 -13.38 10.42
CA ARG A 201 10.86 -13.21 11.79
C ARG A 201 11.86 -12.06 11.84
N ASP A 202 12.82 -12.05 10.91
CA ASP A 202 13.89 -11.05 10.88
C ASP A 202 13.33 -9.62 10.78
N GLY A 203 12.28 -9.40 9.98
CA GLY A 203 11.62 -8.10 9.86
C GLY A 203 10.97 -7.62 11.16
N VAL A 204 10.30 -8.53 11.87
CA VAL A 204 9.71 -8.26 13.19
C VAL A 204 10.78 -7.92 14.22
N GLU A 205 11.86 -8.71 14.27
CA GLU A 205 12.98 -8.48 15.19
C GLU A 205 13.74 -7.19 14.87
N ALA A 206 13.91 -6.87 13.59
CA ALA A 206 14.50 -5.61 13.16
C ALA A 206 13.71 -4.41 13.68
N LEU A 207 12.37 -4.46 13.60
CA LEU A 207 11.52 -3.40 14.16
C LEU A 207 11.63 -3.34 15.69
N ALA A 208 11.62 -4.49 16.38
CA ALA A 208 11.79 -4.55 17.83
C ALA A 208 13.14 -3.97 18.29
N ALA A 209 14.19 -4.11 17.47
CA ALA A 209 15.52 -3.56 17.72
C ALA A 209 15.63 -2.06 17.41
N ILE A 210 14.67 -1.46 16.69
CA ILE A 210 14.63 -0.02 16.48
C ILE A 210 14.26 0.63 17.80
N SER A 211 15.23 1.28 18.43
CA SER A 211 14.96 2.27 19.47
C SER A 211 14.22 3.42 18.81
N LEU A 212 12.88 3.41 18.90
CA LEU A 212 12.07 4.55 18.50
C LEU A 212 12.57 5.76 19.32
N PRO A 213 13.08 6.82 18.68
CA PRO A 213 13.51 7.98 19.43
C PRO A 213 12.26 8.68 19.95
N LEU A 214 11.81 8.32 21.16
CA LEU A 214 10.83 9.08 21.92
C LEU A 214 11.44 10.35 22.53
N SER A 215 12.51 10.88 21.92
CA SER A 215 13.06 12.17 22.33
C SER A 215 12.15 13.28 21.78
N PRO A 216 11.50 14.09 22.63
CA PRO A 216 10.78 15.30 22.19
C PRO A 216 11.74 16.37 21.65
N TYR A 217 13.05 16.16 21.81
CA TYR A 217 14.09 16.99 21.23
C TYR A 217 14.45 16.42 19.88
N GLY A 218 14.38 17.27 18.84
CA GLY A 218 14.76 16.94 17.48
C GLY A 218 16.14 16.30 17.34
N PRO A 219 16.52 15.88 16.13
CA PRO A 219 17.74 15.11 15.92
C PRO A 219 18.97 15.83 16.52
N PRO A 220 19.97 15.09 17.03
CA PRO A 220 21.17 15.67 17.62
C PRO A 220 21.77 16.77 16.75
N ALA A 221 22.33 17.81 17.38
CA ALA A 221 23.01 18.87 16.66
C ALA A 221 24.10 18.29 15.74
N GLY A 222 24.07 18.66 14.46
CA GLY A 222 24.97 18.11 13.44
C GLY A 222 24.40 16.96 12.62
N THR A 223 23.17 16.53 12.88
CA THR A 223 22.48 15.58 11.98
C THR A 223 22.27 16.26 10.62
N PRO A 224 22.74 15.66 9.52
CA PRO A 224 22.53 16.24 8.19
C PRO A 224 21.04 16.41 7.91
N PRO A 225 20.64 17.46 7.17
CA PRO A 225 19.25 17.64 6.80
C PRO A 225 18.74 16.38 6.10
N PRO A 226 17.49 15.96 6.36
CA PRO A 226 16.94 14.79 5.70
C PRO A 226 17.01 15.00 4.18
N PRO A 227 17.24 13.94 3.39
CA PRO A 227 17.19 14.05 1.95
C PRO A 227 15.84 14.66 1.52
N PRO A 228 15.80 15.42 0.41
CA PRO A 228 14.55 15.98 -0.08
C PRO A 228 13.49 14.88 -0.22
N PRO A 229 12.22 15.16 0.10
CA PRO A 229 11.17 14.17 0.00
C PRO A 229 11.15 13.62 -1.43
N ALA A 230 11.14 12.30 -1.55
CA ALA A 230 10.88 11.66 -2.83
C ALA A 230 9.45 12.01 -3.30
N PRO A 231 9.13 11.87 -4.59
CA PRO A 231 7.73 11.96 -5.03
C PRO A 231 6.84 11.05 -4.17
N PRO A 232 5.59 11.45 -3.89
CA PRO A 232 4.70 10.71 -3.01
C PRO A 232 4.49 9.30 -3.55
N SER A 233 4.93 8.29 -2.80
CA SER A 233 4.58 6.88 -3.05
C SER A 233 3.17 6.54 -2.54
N GLY A 234 2.58 7.45 -1.77
CA GLY A 234 1.21 7.43 -1.25
C GLY A 234 0.77 8.85 -0.89
N ASP A 235 -0.54 9.11 -0.92
CA ASP A 235 -1.11 10.35 -0.38
C ASP A 235 -1.08 10.33 1.16
N THR A 236 -1.25 9.14 1.74
CA THR A 236 -1.17 8.86 3.17
C THR A 236 -0.48 7.52 3.40
N GLN A 237 0.44 7.47 4.37
CA GLN A 237 1.08 6.25 4.86
C GLN A 237 0.92 6.17 6.37
N THR A 238 0.46 5.04 6.86
CA THR A 238 0.20 4.79 8.28
C THR A 238 0.83 3.46 8.68
N LEU A 239 1.78 3.48 9.61
CA LEU A 239 2.26 2.28 10.30
C LEU A 239 1.65 2.25 11.70
N ILE A 240 1.03 1.14 12.06
CA ILE A 240 0.47 0.90 13.39
C ILE A 240 1.22 -0.28 14.01
N ILE A 241 1.85 -0.04 15.15
CA ILE A 241 2.51 -1.07 15.96
C ILE A 241 1.62 -1.26 17.20
N PRO A 242 0.94 -2.41 17.33
CA PRO A 242 0.02 -2.65 18.42
C PRO A 242 0.74 -2.80 19.76
N THR A 243 -0.04 -2.59 20.82
CA THR A 243 0.40 -2.78 22.20
C THR A 243 0.91 -4.21 22.45
N GLY A 244 1.93 -4.37 23.28
CA GLY A 244 2.51 -5.67 23.62
C GLY A 244 3.52 -6.21 22.60
N PHE A 245 3.71 -5.53 21.46
CA PHE A 245 4.79 -5.86 20.52
C PHE A 245 6.18 -5.57 21.12
N TYR A 246 6.31 -4.47 21.86
CA TYR A 246 7.48 -4.23 22.70
C TYR A 246 7.17 -4.72 24.12
N PRO A 247 7.99 -5.63 24.68
CA PRO A 247 7.69 -6.27 25.97
C PRO A 247 7.59 -5.28 27.14
N ASP A 248 8.17 -4.08 27.00
CA ASP A 248 8.19 -3.04 28.02
C ASP A 248 7.20 -1.88 27.75
N MET A 249 6.33 -1.99 26.73
CA MET A 249 5.43 -0.90 26.35
C MET A 249 3.97 -1.34 26.22
N ASP A 250 3.11 -0.69 27.00
CA ASP A 250 1.64 -0.85 26.95
C ASP A 250 0.98 0.23 26.07
N VAL A 251 1.59 0.55 24.93
CA VAL A 251 1.08 1.59 24.01
C VAL A 251 1.04 1.11 22.57
N THR A 252 0.03 1.57 21.84
CA THR A 252 -0.02 1.48 20.37
C THR A 252 0.70 2.69 19.77
N VAL A 253 1.63 2.44 18.85
CA VAL A 253 2.36 3.49 18.13
C VAL A 253 1.78 3.64 16.73
N THR A 254 1.31 4.85 16.40
CA THR A 254 0.87 5.20 15.04
C THR A 254 1.84 6.22 14.45
N ILE A 255 2.39 5.90 13.28
CA ILE A 255 3.27 6.79 12.52
C ILE A 255 2.56 7.13 11.22
N GLU A 256 2.25 8.42 11.04
CA GLU A 256 1.65 8.95 9.82
C GLU A 256 2.69 9.74 9.00
N SER A 257 2.72 9.52 7.69
CA SER A 257 3.65 10.18 6.79
C SER A 257 3.08 10.30 5.38
N ASN A 258 3.63 11.20 4.57
CA ASN A 258 3.34 11.35 3.14
C ASN A 258 4.54 10.97 2.27
N GLY A 259 5.29 9.94 2.67
CA GLY A 259 6.48 9.47 1.96
C GLY A 259 7.81 10.05 2.46
N ALA A 260 7.88 10.45 3.74
CA ALA A 260 9.13 10.88 4.35
C ALA A 260 10.18 9.76 4.36
N GLY A 261 11.46 10.13 4.27
CA GLY A 261 12.58 9.17 4.26
C GLY A 261 12.61 8.27 5.50
N SER A 262 12.15 8.74 6.66
CA SER A 262 12.05 7.97 7.89
C SER A 262 11.07 6.80 7.78
N MET A 263 9.89 7.01 7.19
CA MET A 263 8.93 5.93 6.94
C MET A 263 9.53 4.90 5.99
N ARG A 264 10.27 5.34 4.96
CA ARG A 264 10.95 4.40 4.04
C ARG A 264 11.98 3.54 4.75
N THR A 265 12.86 4.13 5.54
CA THR A 265 13.85 3.36 6.32
C THR A 265 13.18 2.36 7.24
N LEU A 266 12.08 2.74 7.87
CA LEU A 266 11.30 1.84 8.73
C LEU A 266 10.68 0.68 7.94
N MET A 267 10.12 0.97 6.76
CA MET A 267 9.52 -0.05 5.90
C MET A 267 10.57 -0.98 5.27
N GLU A 268 11.74 -0.45 4.94
CA GLU A 268 12.86 -1.24 4.42
C GLU A 268 13.44 -2.17 5.49
N ALA A 269 13.56 -1.71 6.73
CA ALA A 269 13.94 -2.58 7.85
C ALA A 269 12.90 -3.68 8.12
N LEU A 270 11.61 -3.34 8.02
CA LEU A 270 10.52 -4.27 8.34
C LEU A 270 10.24 -5.29 7.22
N VAL A 271 10.24 -4.86 5.95
CA VAL A 271 9.80 -5.69 4.81
C VAL A 271 10.98 -6.12 3.92
N GLY A 272 12.15 -5.50 4.04
CA GLY A 272 13.36 -5.87 3.30
C GLY A 272 13.70 -7.36 3.43
N PRO A 273 13.85 -7.90 4.65
CA PRO A 273 14.15 -9.32 4.85
C PRO A 273 13.09 -10.26 4.25
N VAL A 274 11.80 -9.87 4.32
CA VAL A 274 10.70 -10.62 3.71
C VAL A 274 10.82 -10.64 2.18
N ASN A 275 11.11 -9.48 1.58
CA ASN A 275 11.27 -9.38 0.13
C ASN A 275 12.45 -10.19 -0.39
N ASP A 276 13.60 -10.13 0.31
CA ASP A 276 14.80 -10.88 -0.04
C ASP A 276 14.55 -12.39 0.02
N CYS A 277 13.87 -12.82 1.07
CA CYS A 277 13.45 -14.20 1.26
C CYS A 277 12.49 -14.68 0.16
N ILE A 278 11.45 -13.90 -0.17
CA ILE A 278 10.50 -14.25 -1.24
C ILE A 278 11.22 -14.35 -2.59
N ALA A 279 12.12 -13.39 -2.90
CA ALA A 279 12.89 -13.43 -4.13
C ALA A 279 13.75 -14.70 -4.24
N ALA A 280 14.41 -15.09 -3.15
CA ALA A 280 15.24 -16.29 -3.10
C ALA A 280 14.46 -17.62 -3.30
N THR A 281 13.14 -17.61 -3.10
CA THR A 281 12.28 -18.80 -3.29
C THR A 281 11.70 -18.94 -4.70
N GLN A 282 11.87 -17.93 -5.55
CA GLN A 282 11.33 -17.90 -6.92
C GLN A 282 12.36 -18.32 -7.99
N ASP A 283 13.63 -18.45 -7.61
CA ASP A 283 14.75 -18.94 -8.42
C ASP A 283 14.95 -20.46 -8.26
#